data_AF-A0A6G2HJN0-F1
#
_entry.id   AF-A0A6G2HJN0-F1
#
_cell.length_a   1.000
_cell.length_b   1.000
_cell.length_c   1.000
_cell.angle_alpha   90.00
_cell.angle_beta   90.00
_cell.angle_gamma   90.00
#
_symmetry.space_group_name_H-M   'P 1'
#
loop_
_entity.id
_entity.type
_entity.pdbx_description
1 polymer ?
#
loop_
_entity_poly.entity_id
_entity_poly.type
_entity_poly.pdbx_seq_one_letter_code
_entity_poly.pdbx_strand_id
1 'polypeptide(L)' 'MGILDAFGSLASALLAGAVMLAFAILSVFVTMFVVDVAAAIAGLDPDDGFVVLGATVLAGTAILAGGVGFARPEEQA' A
#
# COMPACT_ATOMS: atom_id res chain seq x y z
N MET A 1 -27.17 19.48 5.62
CA MET A 1 -25.72 19.33 5.38
C MET A 1 -25.23 20.64 4.80
N GLY A 2 -24.71 21.50 5.66
CA GLY A 2 -24.25 22.83 5.27
C GLY A 2 -22.95 22.73 4.48
N ILE A 3 -22.59 23.82 3.78
CA ILE A 3 -21.35 23.88 3.01
C ILE A 3 -20.12 23.62 3.89
N LEU A 4 -20.15 24.02 5.17
CA LEU A 4 -19.09 23.74 6.15
C LEU A 4 -18.91 22.22 6.41
N ASP A 5 -20.00 21.45 6.41
CA ASP A 5 -19.93 19.99 6.59
C ASP A 5 -19.24 19.32 5.39
N ALA A 6 -19.50 19.83 4.18
CA ALA A 6 -18.88 19.34 2.95
C ALA A 6 -17.38 19.67 2.86
N PHE A 7 -16.96 20.84 3.35
CA PHE A 7 -15.53 21.17 3.47
C PHE A 7 -14.84 20.30 4.54
N GLY A 8 -15.54 20.01 5.64
CA GLY A 8 -15.05 19.10 6.68
C GLY A 8 -14.84 17.68 6.16
N SER A 9 -15.79 17.13 5.39
CA SER A 9 -15.66 15.79 4.80
C SER A 9 -14.58 15.73 3.71
N LEU A 10 -14.37 16.81 2.95
CA LEU A 10 -13.28 16.87 1.98
C LEU A 10 -11.90 16.88 2.67
N ALA A 11 -11.76 17.67 3.73
CA ALA A 11 -10.51 17.74 4.49
C ALA A 11 -10.18 16.39 5.14
N SER A 12 -11.17 15.68 5.69
CA SER A 12 -10.97 14.36 6.29
C SER A 12 -10.62 13.29 5.23
N ALA A 13 -11.28 13.31 4.07
CA ALA A 13 -10.96 12.41 2.96
C ALA A 13 -9.53 12.63 2.44
N LEU A 14 -9.11 13.89 2.31
CA LEU A 14 -7.76 14.23 1.88
C LEU A 14 -6.70 13.74 2.89
N LEU A 15 -6.96 13.94 4.19
CA LEU A 15 -6.07 13.48 5.25
C LEU A 15 -5.98 11.95 5.27
N ALA A 16 -7.12 11.24 5.15
CA ALA A 16 -7.15 9.80 5.06
C ALA A 16 -6.38 9.28 3.83
N GLY A 17 -6.56 9.92 2.69
CA GLY A 17 -5.81 9.63 1.47
C GLY A 17 -4.31 9.84 1.63
N ALA A 18 -3.88 10.93 2.27
CA ALA A 18 -2.48 11.21 2.54
C ALA A 18 -1.83 10.17 3.46
N VAL A 19 -2.54 9.74 4.52
CA VAL A 19 -2.06 8.69 5.43
C VAL A 19 -1.95 7.35 4.70
N MET A 20 -2.96 6.98 3.92
CA MET A 20 -2.92 5.77 3.08
C MET A 20 -1.75 5.80 2.09
N LEU A 21 -1.49 6.95 1.46
CA LEU A 21 -0.36 7.10 0.55
C LEU A 21 0.98 6.91 1.27
N ALA A 22 1.14 7.49 2.47
CA ALA A 22 2.35 7.30 3.26
C ALA A 22 2.58 5.82 3.61
N PHE A 23 1.54 5.10 4.02
CA PHE A 23 1.62 3.65 4.28
C PHE A 23 1.92 2.85 3.02
N ALA A 24 1.36 3.22 1.87
CA ALA A 24 1.65 2.55 0.61
C ALA A 24 3.13 2.72 0.21
N ILE A 25 3.68 3.93 0.36
CA ILE A 25 5.11 4.20 0.09
C ILE A 25 5.99 3.37 1.03
N LEU A 26 5.69 3.39 2.33
CA LEU A 26 6.43 2.61 3.33
C LEU A 26 6.40 1.10 3.03
N SER A 27 5.23 0.59 2.63
CA SER A 27 5.03 -0.81 2.25
C SER A 27 5.97 -1.23 1.11
N VAL A 28 6.14 -0.40 0.09
CA VAL A 28 7.04 -0.67 -1.04
C VAL A 28 8.50 -0.77 -0.58
N PHE A 29 8.98 0.17 0.23
CA PHE A 29 10.37 0.16 0.72
C PHE A 29 10.66 -1.05 1.62
N VAL A 30 9.74 -1.39 2.51
CA VAL A 30 9.88 -2.59 3.36
C VAL A 30 9.90 -3.85 2.48
N THR A 31 9.06 -3.90 1.44
CA THR A 31 9.02 -5.04 0.52
C THR A 31 10.33 -5.16 -0.28
N MET A 32 10.96 -4.06 -0.69
CA MET A 32 12.29 -4.08 -1.33
C MET A 32 13.34 -4.73 -0.43
N PHE A 33 13.37 -4.35 0.84
CA PHE A 33 14.26 -4.97 1.82
C PHE A 33 14.00 -6.48 1.96
N VAL A 34 12.73 -6.90 2.01
CA VAL A 34 12.37 -8.32 2.11
C VAL A 34 12.81 -9.11 0.88
N VAL A 35 12.63 -8.56 -0.32
CA VAL A 35 13.02 -9.21 -1.58
C VAL A 35 14.54 -9.36 -1.69
N ASP A 36 15.29 -8.32 -1.32
CA ASP A 36 16.75 -8.34 -1.30
C ASP A 36 17.30 -9.41 -0.34
N VAL A 37 16.81 -9.41 0.90
CA VAL A 37 17.19 -10.43 1.90
C VAL A 37 16.82 -11.84 1.44
N ALA A 38 15.65 -12.02 0.82
CA ALA A 38 15.25 -13.31 0.29
C ALA A 38 16.19 -13.81 -0.83
N ALA A 39 16.64 -12.92 -1.71
CA ALA A 39 17.61 -13.25 -2.75
C ALA A 39 18.98 -13.63 -2.17
N ALA A 40 19.44 -12.89 -1.16
CA ALA A 40 20.67 -13.18 -0.44
C ALA A 40 20.64 -14.57 0.23
N ILE A 41 19.52 -14.95 0.85
CA ILE A 41 19.33 -16.29 1.43
C ILE A 41 19.38 -17.38 0.35
N ALA A 42 18.90 -17.08 -0.86
CA ALA A 42 18.96 -17.99 -2.00
C ALA A 42 20.35 -18.07 -2.67
N GLY A 43 21.34 -17.31 -2.17
CA GLY A 43 22.68 -17.23 -2.78
C GLY A 43 22.69 -16.53 -4.14
N LEU A 44 21.69 -15.69 -4.40
CA LEU A 44 21.58 -14.89 -5.61
C LEU A 44 22.09 -13.47 -5.33
N ASP A 45 22.64 -12.84 -6.36
CA ASP A 45 23.04 -11.43 -6.36
C ASP A 45 22.30 -10.71 -7.50
N PRO A 46 21.00 -10.43 -7.31
CA PRO A 46 20.19 -9.78 -8.34
C PRO A 46 20.59 -8.31 -8.50
N ASP A 47 20.56 -7.81 -9.73
CA ASP A 47 20.65 -6.38 -9.98
C ASP A 47 19.50 -5.63 -9.27
N ASP A 48 19.76 -4.43 -8.76
CA ASP A 48 18.81 -3.60 -8.00
C ASP A 48 17.47 -3.44 -8.74
N GLY A 49 17.50 -3.40 -10.08
CA GLY A 49 16.30 -3.33 -10.91
C GLY A 49 15.33 -4.50 -10.71
N PHE A 50 15.83 -5.71 -10.48
CA PHE A 50 15.00 -6.90 -10.25
C PHE A 50 14.40 -6.90 -8.84
N VAL A 51 15.14 -6.41 -7.84
CA VAL A 51 14.63 -6.23 -6.47
C VAL A 51 13.48 -5.23 -6.48
N VAL A 52 13.66 -4.09 -7.15
CA VAL A 52 12.63 -3.05 -7.27
C VAL A 52 11.40 -3.59 -8.01
N LEU A 53 11.58 -4.30 -9.11
CA LEU A 53 10.48 -4.86 -9.89
C LEU A 53 9.69 -5.90 -9.09
N GLY A 54 10.38 -6.87 -8.47
CA GLY A 54 9.77 -7.90 -7.65
C GLY A 54 9.03 -7.32 -6.44
N ALA A 55 9.64 -6.36 -5.76
CA ALA A 55 9.02 -5.67 -4.63
C ALA A 55 7.80 -4.85 -5.04
N THR A 56 7.83 -4.18 -6.20
CA THR A 56 6.69 -3.40 -6.69
C THR A 56 5.49 -4.29 -7.00
N VAL A 57 5.74 -5.44 -7.63
CA VAL A 57 4.68 -6.43 -7.93
C VAL A 57 4.09 -7.02 -6.64
N LEU A 58 4.94 -7.41 -5.68
CA LEU A 58 4.49 -7.93 -4.38
C LEU A 58 3.73 -6.89 -3.56
N ALA A 59 4.26 -5.68 -3.45
CA ALA A 59 3.59 -4.58 -2.75
C ALA A 59 2.23 -4.25 -3.40
N GLY A 60 2.19 -4.19 -4.73
CA GLY A 60 0.94 -3.94 -5.47
C GLY A 60 -0.12 -5.00 -5.20
N THR A 61 0.25 -6.29 -5.25
CA THR A 61 -0.69 -7.39 -4.96
C THR A 61 -1.14 -7.42 -3.50
N ALA A 62 -0.24 -7.12 -2.56
CA ALA A 62 -0.58 -7.01 -1.14
C ALA A 62 -1.54 -5.85 -0.85
N ILE A 63 -1.32 -4.68 -1.47
CA ILE A 63 -2.22 -3.52 -1.36
C ILE A 63 -3.60 -3.86 -1.92
N LEU A 64 -3.67 -4.49 -3.09
CA LEU A 64 -4.94 -4.92 -3.69
C LEU A 64 -5.66 -5.94 -2.81
N ALA A 65 -4.95 -6.95 -2.30
CA ALA A 65 -5.50 -7.98 -1.41
C ALA A 65 -6.01 -7.40 -0.08
N GLY A 66 -5.30 -6.43 0.50
CA GLY A 66 -5.77 -5.70 1.68
C GLY A 66 -6.98 -4.80 1.39
N GLY A 67 -6.98 -4.13 0.24
CA GLY A 67 -8.05 -3.23 -0.20
C GLY A 67 -9.39 -3.95 -0.43
N VAL A 68 -9.38 -5.16 -1.01
CA VAL A 68 -10.61 -5.95 -1.20
C VAL A 68 -11.23 -6.45 0.10
N GLY A 69 -10.47 -6.52 1.20
CA GLY A 69 -10.98 -6.87 2.53
C GLY A 69 -11.96 -5.84 3.09
N PHE A 70 -11.87 -4.59 2.66
CA PHE A 70 -12.77 -3.50 3.07
C PHE A 70 -14.05 -3.39 2.20
N ALA A 71 -14.18 -4.20 1.15
CA ALA A 71 -15.31 -4.13 0.21
C ALA A 71 -16.54 -4.93 0.65
N ARG A 72 -16.64 -5.36 1.92
CA ARG A 72 -17.86 -6.04 2.40
C ARG A 72 -19.01 -5.02 2.44
N PRO A 73 -20.16 -5.32 1.80
CA PRO A 73 -21.33 -4.46 1.85
C PRO A 73 -21.80 -4.28 3.30
N GLU A 74 -22.09 -3.05 3.71
CA GLU A 74 -22.65 -2.70 5.03
C GLU A 74 -24.07 -3.27 5.27
N GLU A 75 -24.63 -4.03 4.32
CA GLU A 75 -26.01 -4.57 4.37
C GLU A 75 -26.17 -5.79 5.29
N GLN A 76 -25.12 -6.18 6.02
CA GLN A 76 -25.16 -7.29 6.97
C GLN A 76 -24.62 -6.86 8.35
N ALA A 77 -25.30 -5.91 9.00
CA ALA A 77 -25.14 -5.65 10.44
C ALA A 77 -26.50 -5.25 11.05
#